data_AF-D4D5E6-F1
#
_entry.id   AF-D4D5E6-F1
#
_cell.length_a   1.000
_cell.length_b   1.000
_cell.length_c   1.000
_cell.angle_alpha   90.00
_cell.angle_beta   90.00
_cell.angle_gamma   90.00
#
_symmetry.space_group_name_H-M   'P 1'
#
loop_
_entity.id
_entity.type
_entity.pdbx_description
1 polymer ?
#
loop_
_entity_poly.entity_id
_entity_poly.type
_entity_poly.pdbx_seq_one_letter_code
_entity_poly.pdbx_strand_id
1 'polypeptide(L)'
;MKVQDDERQRVFRAYRPLFVGESALIRKKKAIIKRIESLKCPPDADLIMDLGQDKIVDILQSLLTDDAFTPKLIAKEPPSAILLRQQTTKGDNVKISVLSKSTEPSCDNRGLGKKGHSGDIDENVADKDLENSSSKDEVSIQDSSDDGSTNLSHAPFPIQHLVLTKIQTLLEQACFDFASKWATELISTEMWDCPEAIELSKWTLALNKVIHKIPINAFNAEDYPNIRSILHSGYEIRNIAVHRKRVSLQKLEDITQAAILFLRAIRDNNRELQLSNVHAVMSVFMWSLESRRQIIEARFREELGDIQRLRKALDLREKEADEAMRKANAKVNDLTRYMLEHSLREIFGGKV
;
A
#
# COMPACT_ATOMS: atom_id res chain seq x y z
N MET A 1 28.65 -26.24 10.99
CA MET A 1 28.37 -24.78 10.95
C MET A 1 27.69 -24.38 9.63
N LYS A 2 28.39 -23.96 8.55
CA LYS A 2 27.74 -23.32 7.37
C LYS A 2 26.42 -23.96 6.89
N VAL A 3 26.39 -25.27 6.65
CA VAL A 3 25.18 -25.99 6.19
C VAL A 3 24.02 -25.87 7.19
N GLN A 4 24.27 -26.02 8.48
CA GLN A 4 23.26 -25.96 9.54
C GLN A 4 22.67 -24.56 9.73
N ASP A 5 23.44 -23.51 9.41
CA ASP A 5 22.98 -22.12 9.46
C ASP A 5 22.11 -21.79 8.22
N ASP A 6 22.44 -22.36 7.06
CA ASP A 6 21.61 -22.29 5.86
C ASP A 6 20.27 -23.04 6.02
N GLU A 7 20.29 -24.28 6.54
CA GLU A 7 19.08 -25.03 6.91
C GLU A 7 18.18 -24.23 7.87
N ARG A 8 18.78 -23.61 8.90
CA ARG A 8 18.08 -22.77 9.87
C ARG A 8 17.49 -21.50 9.23
N GLN A 9 18.18 -20.90 8.27
CA GLN A 9 17.68 -19.76 7.48
C GLN A 9 16.58 -20.16 6.49
N ARG A 10 16.66 -21.34 5.84
CA ARG A 10 15.60 -21.90 4.97
C ARG A 10 14.31 -22.12 5.77
N VAL A 11 14.38 -22.85 6.89
CA VAL A 11 13.23 -23.11 7.77
C VAL A 11 12.66 -21.81 8.35
N PHE A 12 13.51 -20.86 8.78
CA PHE A 12 13.05 -19.56 9.24
C PHE A 12 12.21 -18.82 8.19
N ARG A 13 12.68 -18.78 6.92
CA ARG A 13 11.97 -18.11 5.83
C ARG A 13 10.61 -18.76 5.53
N ALA A 14 10.56 -20.08 5.36
CA ALA A 14 9.33 -20.79 5.01
C ALA A 14 8.25 -20.70 6.09
N TYR A 15 8.62 -20.76 7.37
CA TYR A 15 7.67 -20.80 8.49
C TYR A 15 7.42 -19.42 9.16
N ARG A 16 8.12 -18.36 8.75
CA ARG A 16 7.93 -16.98 9.27
C ARG A 16 6.48 -16.49 9.33
N PRO A 17 5.59 -16.77 8.35
CA PRO A 17 4.20 -16.31 8.41
C PRO A 17 3.36 -16.94 9.54
N LEU A 18 3.83 -18.06 10.12
CA LEU A 18 3.07 -18.89 11.03
C LEU A 18 3.29 -18.54 12.51
N PHE A 19 4.46 -17.98 12.82
CA PHE A 19 4.91 -17.63 14.15
C PHE A 19 4.96 -16.10 14.31
N VAL A 20 3.79 -15.46 14.21
CA VAL A 20 3.62 -14.01 14.37
C VAL A 20 2.73 -13.73 15.59
N GLY A 21 2.97 -12.61 16.29
CA GLY A 21 2.24 -12.24 17.50
C GLY A 21 2.40 -13.28 18.60
N GLU A 22 1.30 -13.66 19.26
CA GLU A 22 1.29 -14.69 20.31
C GLU A 22 1.85 -16.05 19.86
N SER A 23 1.74 -16.39 18.57
CA SER A 23 2.34 -17.63 18.04
C SER A 23 3.88 -17.62 18.14
N ALA A 24 4.52 -16.44 18.13
CA ALA A 24 5.96 -16.29 18.32
C ALA A 24 6.43 -16.58 19.76
N LEU A 25 5.50 -16.75 20.72
CA LEU A 25 5.79 -17.08 22.13
C LEU A 25 5.74 -18.59 22.42
N ILE A 26 5.42 -19.43 21.43
CA ILE A 26 5.38 -20.89 21.58
C ILE A 26 6.80 -21.43 21.76
N ARG A 27 7.04 -22.27 22.80
CA ARG A 27 8.36 -22.89 23.06
C ARG A 27 8.33 -24.43 23.19
N LYS A 28 7.14 -25.06 23.14
CA LYS A 28 6.95 -26.51 23.38
C LYS A 28 6.72 -27.26 22.06
N LYS A 29 7.52 -28.29 21.74
CA LYS A 29 7.40 -29.10 20.49
C LYS A 29 5.95 -29.48 20.12
N LYS A 30 5.18 -30.03 21.07
CA LYS A 30 3.76 -30.43 20.84
C LYS A 30 2.85 -29.28 20.38
N ALA A 31 3.13 -28.03 20.79
CA ALA A 31 2.37 -26.85 20.35
C ALA A 31 2.87 -26.32 18.99
N ILE A 32 4.16 -26.47 18.69
CA ILE A 32 4.74 -26.19 17.36
C ILE A 32 4.13 -27.14 16.33
N ILE A 33 4.15 -28.45 16.62
CA ILE A 33 3.54 -29.52 15.80
C ILE A 33 2.07 -29.21 15.52
N LYS A 34 1.24 -29.01 16.56
CA LYS A 34 -0.18 -28.66 16.42
C LYS A 34 -0.41 -27.38 15.60
N ARG A 35 0.54 -26.42 15.61
CA ARG A 35 0.44 -25.20 14.81
C ARG A 35 0.75 -25.45 13.33
N ILE A 36 1.71 -26.32 13.01
CA ILE A 36 2.00 -26.76 11.64
C ILE A 36 0.83 -27.59 11.08
N GLU A 37 0.31 -28.55 11.87
CA GLU A 37 -0.85 -29.38 11.53
C GLU A 37 -2.16 -28.58 11.34
N SER A 38 -2.24 -27.36 11.89
CA SER A 38 -3.40 -26.47 11.69
C SER A 38 -3.51 -25.88 10.28
N LEU A 39 -2.56 -26.18 9.39
CA LEU A 39 -2.49 -25.67 8.02
C LEU A 39 -2.99 -26.71 7.01
N LYS A 40 -3.93 -26.31 6.15
CA LYS A 40 -4.43 -27.17 5.06
C LYS A 40 -3.41 -27.37 3.91
N CYS A 41 -2.37 -26.53 3.85
CA CYS A 41 -1.22 -26.67 2.96
C CYS A 41 0.06 -26.33 3.75
N PRO A 42 1.10 -27.17 3.76
CA PRO A 42 2.42 -26.78 4.23
C PRO A 42 2.99 -25.62 3.38
N PRO A 43 3.83 -24.73 3.94
CA PRO A 43 4.39 -23.60 3.16
C PRO A 43 5.37 -24.01 2.06
N ASP A 44 6.01 -25.17 2.22
CA ASP A 44 7.08 -25.68 1.38
C ASP A 44 7.08 -27.22 1.48
N ALA A 45 6.81 -27.92 0.37
CA ALA A 45 6.76 -29.38 0.34
C ALA A 45 8.15 -30.00 0.12
N ASP A 46 9.00 -29.33 -0.65
CA ASP A 46 10.35 -29.77 -0.97
C ASP A 46 11.23 -29.73 0.29
N LEU A 47 11.08 -28.70 1.13
CA LEU A 47 11.77 -28.60 2.42
C LEU A 47 11.40 -29.73 3.39
N ILE A 48 10.17 -30.25 3.32
CA ILE A 48 9.73 -31.40 4.13
C ILE A 48 10.38 -32.70 3.63
N MET A 49 10.58 -32.85 2.33
CA MET A 49 11.35 -33.96 1.75
C MET A 49 12.87 -33.85 2.05
N ASP A 50 13.44 -32.65 1.98
CA ASP A 50 14.87 -32.38 2.25
C ASP A 50 15.28 -32.66 3.71
N LEU A 51 14.44 -32.24 4.67
CA LEU A 51 14.84 -32.18 6.09
C LEU A 51 14.08 -33.15 6.99
N GLY A 52 12.85 -33.54 6.63
CA GLY A 52 11.95 -34.31 7.49
C GLY A 52 11.28 -33.45 8.58
N GLN A 53 10.04 -33.82 8.93
CA GLN A 53 9.19 -33.02 9.82
C GLN A 53 9.79 -32.82 11.23
N ASP A 54 10.42 -33.84 11.81
CA ASP A 54 11.04 -33.73 13.15
C ASP A 54 12.21 -32.74 13.18
N LYS A 55 13.08 -32.77 12.15
CA LYS A 55 14.21 -31.82 12.04
C LYS A 55 13.71 -30.38 11.88
N ILE A 56 12.63 -30.18 11.13
CA ILE A 56 11.96 -28.87 10.99
C ILE A 56 11.39 -28.42 12.34
N VAL A 57 10.71 -29.29 13.08
CA VAL A 57 10.17 -28.96 14.43
C VAL A 57 11.30 -28.58 15.40
N ASP A 58 12.45 -29.23 15.33
CA ASP A 58 13.60 -28.96 16.21
C ASP A 58 14.31 -27.65 15.85
N ILE A 59 14.49 -27.38 14.55
CA ILE A 59 15.00 -26.08 14.07
C ILE A 59 14.03 -24.95 14.43
N LEU A 60 12.72 -25.16 14.32
CA LEU A 60 11.70 -24.20 14.76
C LEU A 60 11.71 -24.00 16.27
N GLN A 61 11.93 -25.05 17.07
CA GLN A 61 12.04 -24.91 18.52
C GLN A 61 13.30 -24.09 18.91
N SER A 62 14.43 -24.27 18.23
CA SER A 62 15.60 -23.38 18.35
C SER A 62 15.20 -21.95 18.01
N LEU A 63 14.76 -21.68 16.78
CA LEU A 63 14.43 -20.32 16.30
C LEU A 63 13.41 -19.59 17.19
N LEU A 64 12.43 -20.30 17.74
CA LEU A 64 11.49 -19.75 18.72
C LEU A 64 12.18 -19.46 20.06
N THR A 65 13.00 -20.37 20.58
CA THR A 65 13.75 -20.18 21.83
C THR A 65 14.81 -19.07 21.74
N ASP A 66 15.38 -18.88 20.54
CA ASP A 66 16.36 -17.83 20.21
C ASP A 66 15.72 -16.45 19.96
N ASP A 67 14.40 -16.32 20.14
CA ASP A 67 13.62 -15.12 19.86
C ASP A 67 13.84 -14.56 18.44
N ALA A 68 13.88 -15.44 17.44
CA ALA A 68 14.07 -15.06 16.03
C ALA A 68 12.77 -14.63 15.33
N PHE A 69 11.62 -15.12 15.81
CA PHE A 69 10.29 -14.79 15.26
C PHE A 69 9.62 -13.61 15.98
N THR A 70 9.98 -13.33 17.23
CA THR A 70 9.62 -12.10 17.93
C THR A 70 10.36 -10.90 17.30
N PRO A 71 9.72 -9.73 17.13
CA PRO A 71 10.41 -8.55 16.61
C PRO A 71 11.42 -8.05 17.65
N LYS A 72 12.70 -8.43 17.51
CA LYS A 72 13.76 -7.84 18.32
C LYS A 72 13.77 -6.32 18.10
N LEU A 73 13.64 -5.58 19.20
CA LEU A 73 14.07 -4.18 19.25
C LEU A 73 15.57 -4.18 18.99
N ILE A 74 15.97 -3.87 17.75
CA ILE A 74 17.38 -3.93 17.35
C ILE A 74 18.12 -2.78 18.05
N ALA A 75 18.77 -3.11 19.16
CA ALA A 75 19.75 -2.26 19.78
C ALA A 75 20.98 -2.16 18.86
N LYS A 76 21.04 -1.06 18.10
CA LYS A 76 22.22 -0.45 17.46
C LYS A 76 23.44 -1.37 17.23
N GLU A 77 23.56 -1.91 16.02
CA GLU A 77 24.87 -1.91 15.34
C GLU A 77 24.87 -0.82 14.26
N PRO A 78 25.71 0.23 14.37
CA PRO A 78 25.82 1.24 13.33
C PRO A 78 26.64 0.70 12.13
N PRO A 79 26.34 1.12 10.87
CA PRO A 79 27.05 0.64 9.67
C PRO A 79 28.58 0.84 9.66
N SER A 80 29.10 1.72 10.51
CA SER A 80 30.54 1.97 10.68
C SER A 80 31.34 0.74 11.13
N ALA A 81 30.73 -0.25 11.80
CA ALA A 81 31.40 -1.49 12.20
C ALA A 81 31.80 -2.37 10.99
N ILE A 82 31.00 -2.36 9.92
CA ILE A 82 31.24 -3.15 8.71
C ILE A 82 32.35 -2.50 7.86
N LEU A 83 32.32 -1.17 7.72
CA LEU A 83 33.30 -0.42 6.93
C LEU A 83 34.72 -0.50 7.52
N LEU A 84 34.86 -0.44 8.86
CA LEU A 84 36.17 -0.47 9.50
C LEU A 84 36.88 -1.83 9.32
N ARG A 85 36.14 -2.92 9.11
CA ARG A 85 36.68 -4.27 8.88
C ARG A 85 37.23 -4.48 7.47
N GLN A 86 36.91 -3.59 6.51
CA GLN A 86 37.39 -3.69 5.12
C GLN A 86 38.67 -2.88 4.86
N GLN A 87 39.12 -2.04 5.82
CA GLN A 87 40.28 -1.16 5.64
C GLN A 87 41.63 -1.77 6.06
N THR A 88 41.65 -3.03 6.53
CA THR A 88 42.86 -3.73 6.99
C THR A 88 43.37 -4.82 6.03
N THR A 89 42.93 -4.82 4.77
CA THR A 89 43.54 -5.61 3.68
C THR A 89 44.04 -4.69 2.56
N LYS A 90 45.36 -4.57 2.42
CA LYS A 90 46.00 -3.90 1.27
C LYS A 90 45.78 -4.72 -0.01
N GLY A 91 45.69 -4.06 -1.17
CA GLY A 91 45.90 -4.72 -2.47
C GLY A 91 44.94 -4.30 -3.59
N ASP A 92 45.44 -3.45 -4.48
CA ASP A 92 45.26 -3.52 -5.94
C ASP A 92 43.86 -3.57 -6.58
N ASN A 93 43.43 -2.37 -7.01
CA ASN A 93 43.28 -2.04 -8.44
C ASN A 93 42.25 -2.86 -9.27
N VAL A 94 40.98 -2.44 -9.23
CA VAL A 94 39.94 -2.84 -10.22
C VAL A 94 39.25 -1.60 -10.80
N LYS A 95 39.09 -1.58 -12.13
CA LYS A 95 38.42 -0.50 -12.87
C LYS A 95 36.91 -0.56 -12.67
N ILE A 96 36.27 0.60 -12.45
CA ILE A 96 34.81 0.72 -12.58
C ILE A 96 34.44 0.68 -14.06
N SER A 97 33.64 -0.31 -14.44
CA SER A 97 32.95 -0.39 -15.73
C SER A 97 31.53 -0.88 -15.46
N VAL A 98 30.54 -0.02 -15.65
CA VAL A 98 29.12 -0.35 -15.47
C VAL A 98 28.33 0.25 -16.63
N LEU A 99 27.92 -0.60 -17.57
CA LEU A 99 26.92 -0.27 -18.59
C LEU A 99 25.82 -1.34 -18.60
N SER A 100 24.71 -1.01 -17.93
CA SER A 100 23.32 -1.29 -18.31
C SER A 100 22.80 -2.74 -18.57
N LYS A 101 21.56 -2.94 -18.08
CA LYS A 101 20.49 -3.85 -18.56
C LYS A 101 20.64 -5.36 -18.34
N SER A 102 19.65 -5.94 -17.62
CA SER A 102 18.68 -6.96 -18.08
C SER A 102 17.97 -7.59 -16.86
N THR A 103 16.76 -8.16 -16.88
CA THR A 103 15.54 -8.05 -17.75
C THR A 103 14.42 -8.78 -16.99
N GLU A 104 13.17 -8.31 -17.03
CA GLU A 104 12.02 -9.06 -16.47
C GLU A 104 11.52 -10.13 -17.46
N PRO A 105 11.14 -11.34 -17.01
CA PRO A 105 10.58 -12.37 -17.87
C PRO A 105 9.08 -12.19 -18.11
N SER A 106 8.64 -12.38 -19.35
CA SER A 106 7.22 -12.40 -19.75
C SER A 106 6.95 -13.56 -20.72
N CYS A 107 5.79 -14.20 -20.56
CA CYS A 107 5.13 -15.12 -21.51
C CYS A 107 3.60 -14.99 -21.26
N ASP A 108 2.72 -14.72 -22.24
CA ASP A 108 2.31 -15.53 -23.41
C ASP A 108 1.41 -16.75 -23.04
N ASN A 109 0.35 -17.12 -23.77
CA ASN A 109 -0.12 -16.67 -25.10
C ASN A 109 -1.62 -17.00 -25.40
N ARG A 110 -2.16 -16.36 -26.47
CA ARG A 110 -3.39 -16.62 -27.31
C ARG A 110 -4.40 -15.46 -27.39
N GLY A 111 -4.98 -15.09 -28.56
CA GLY A 111 -4.62 -15.44 -29.94
C GLY A 111 -5.73 -15.29 -31.01
N LEU A 112 -5.55 -14.34 -31.97
CA LEU A 112 -6.10 -14.27 -33.36
C LEU A 112 -7.63 -14.41 -33.57
N GLY A 113 -8.40 -13.35 -33.92
CA GLY A 113 -8.56 -12.76 -35.29
C GLY A 113 -10.07 -12.65 -35.65
N LYS A 114 -10.61 -12.06 -36.74
CA LYS A 114 -10.14 -11.34 -37.97
C LYS A 114 -11.25 -10.33 -38.37
N LYS A 115 -10.98 -9.04 -38.65
CA LYS A 115 -10.73 -8.36 -39.96
C LYS A 115 -11.96 -8.06 -40.87
N GLY A 116 -12.16 -6.75 -41.17
CA GLY A 116 -13.11 -6.16 -42.14
C GLY A 116 -13.90 -4.99 -41.48
N HIS A 117 -14.18 -3.78 -42.00
CA HIS A 117 -13.84 -2.94 -43.18
C HIS A 117 -15.10 -2.42 -43.92
N SER A 118 -15.10 -1.10 -44.24
CA SER A 118 -16.05 -0.32 -45.05
C SER A 118 -17.52 -0.21 -44.57
N GLY A 119 -18.12 0.98 -44.73
CA GLY A 119 -19.57 1.20 -44.61
C GLY A 119 -19.98 2.55 -44.01
N ASP A 120 -20.05 3.60 -44.83
CA ASP A 120 -20.79 4.84 -44.50
C ASP A 120 -22.31 4.62 -44.66
N ILE A 121 -23.14 5.38 -43.94
CA ILE A 121 -24.41 5.99 -44.41
C ILE A 121 -24.97 6.96 -43.35
N ASP A 122 -25.78 7.92 -43.80
CA ASP A 122 -26.30 9.11 -43.10
C ASP A 122 -27.77 8.92 -42.64
N GLU A 123 -28.41 10.02 -42.22
CA GLU A 123 -29.80 10.24 -41.79
C GLU A 123 -30.12 9.82 -40.34
N ASN A 124 -30.38 10.71 -39.36
CA ASN A 124 -31.08 12.01 -39.28
C ASN A 124 -32.63 11.95 -39.34
N VAL A 125 -33.25 11.77 -38.17
CA VAL A 125 -34.44 12.52 -37.68
C VAL A 125 -34.24 12.64 -36.16
N ALA A 126 -33.88 13.80 -35.59
CA ALA A 126 -34.72 14.96 -35.27
C ALA A 126 -35.86 14.63 -34.25
N ASP A 127 -36.21 15.47 -33.27
CA ASP A 127 -35.77 16.85 -33.03
C ASP A 127 -35.90 17.27 -31.55
N LYS A 128 -35.05 18.22 -31.11
CA LYS A 128 -35.31 19.41 -30.23
C LYS A 128 -36.12 19.29 -28.91
N ASP A 129 -35.93 20.12 -27.88
CA ASP A 129 -35.12 21.33 -27.61
C ASP A 129 -34.45 21.21 -26.21
N LEU A 130 -33.53 22.05 -25.69
CA LEU A 130 -33.02 23.38 -26.10
C LEU A 130 -31.46 23.42 -26.06
N GLU A 131 -30.86 24.08 -27.08
CA GLU A 131 -30.11 25.36 -27.00
C GLU A 131 -29.71 25.90 -25.59
N ASN A 132 -28.63 26.66 -25.33
CA ASN A 132 -27.36 27.11 -25.96
C ASN A 132 -26.58 27.79 -24.76
N SER A 133 -25.26 28.01 -24.64
CA SER A 133 -24.08 28.04 -25.52
C SER A 133 -22.85 27.45 -24.78
N SER A 134 -21.67 27.13 -25.35
CA SER A 134 -20.75 27.78 -26.31
C SER A 134 -20.10 29.08 -25.76
N SER A 135 -18.77 29.25 -25.72
CA SER A 135 -17.67 28.42 -26.25
C SER A 135 -16.34 28.62 -25.51
N LYS A 136 -15.48 27.58 -25.61
CA LYS A 136 -13.99 27.54 -25.69
C LYS A 136 -13.16 28.77 -25.27
N ASP A 137 -12.08 28.48 -24.53
CA ASP A 137 -10.72 28.60 -25.11
C ASP A 137 -9.69 27.73 -24.34
N GLU A 138 -8.60 27.35 -25.01
CA GLU A 138 -7.45 26.64 -24.41
C GLU A 138 -6.32 27.62 -24.08
N VAL A 139 -5.87 27.68 -22.82
CA VAL A 139 -4.45 27.95 -22.48
C VAL A 139 -4.07 27.15 -21.23
N SER A 140 -2.94 26.44 -21.27
CA SER A 140 -2.28 25.89 -20.09
C SER A 140 -1.16 26.82 -19.62
N ILE A 141 -1.24 27.36 -18.40
CA ILE A 141 -0.08 27.87 -17.65
C ILE A 141 -0.13 27.31 -16.23
N GLN A 142 1.04 26.97 -15.69
CA GLN A 142 1.25 26.47 -14.34
C GLN A 142 1.18 27.63 -13.33
N ASP A 143 0.59 27.41 -12.15
CA ASP A 143 1.35 27.42 -10.88
C ASP A 143 0.48 27.01 -9.69
N SER A 144 0.88 25.95 -9.00
CA SER A 144 0.87 25.92 -7.53
C SER A 144 1.77 24.78 -7.04
N SER A 145 2.82 25.12 -6.30
CA SER A 145 3.61 24.16 -5.53
C SER A 145 2.86 23.72 -4.27
N ASP A 146 1.76 22.99 -4.42
CA ASP A 146 1.05 22.42 -3.27
C ASP A 146 1.78 21.16 -2.77
N ASP A 147 2.82 21.36 -1.95
CA ASP A 147 3.41 20.33 -1.08
C ASP A 147 2.47 19.99 0.10
N GLY A 148 1.17 20.12 -0.12
CA GLY A 148 0.07 19.64 0.71
C GLY A 148 -0.22 18.17 0.40
N SER A 149 0.80 17.30 0.47
CA SER A 149 0.61 15.85 0.41
C SER A 149 -0.14 15.36 1.66
N THR A 150 -1.45 15.60 1.64
CA THR A 150 -2.42 14.86 2.43
C THR A 150 -2.17 13.39 2.13
N ASN A 151 -1.55 12.71 3.10
CA ASN A 151 -1.19 11.31 2.98
C ASN A 151 -2.50 10.50 3.05
N LEU A 152 -3.17 10.45 1.91
CA LEU A 152 -4.49 9.86 1.76
C LEU A 152 -4.30 8.35 1.82
N SER A 153 -4.32 7.81 3.04
CA SER A 153 -4.18 6.39 3.26
C SER A 153 -5.22 5.68 2.40
N HIS A 154 -4.73 4.77 1.55
CA HIS A 154 -5.52 4.00 0.61
C HIS A 154 -5.28 2.52 0.88
N ALA A 155 -6.34 1.72 0.99
CA ALA A 155 -6.20 0.27 1.02
C ALA A 155 -5.70 -0.20 -0.36
N PRO A 156 -4.95 -1.32 -0.45
CA PRO A 156 -4.60 -1.89 -1.74
C PRO A 156 -5.86 -2.09 -2.60
N PHE A 157 -5.83 -1.63 -3.85
CA PHE A 157 -7.01 -1.59 -4.72
C PHE A 157 -7.79 -2.93 -4.81
N PRO A 158 -7.16 -4.12 -4.84
CA PRO A 158 -7.90 -5.39 -4.79
C PRO A 158 -8.79 -5.55 -3.54
N ILE A 159 -8.39 -5.01 -2.39
CA ILE A 159 -9.18 -5.02 -1.15
C ILE A 159 -10.34 -4.03 -1.27
N GLN A 160 -10.10 -2.81 -1.79
CA GLN A 160 -11.18 -1.84 -2.05
C GLN A 160 -12.23 -2.45 -2.97
N HIS A 161 -11.82 -3.03 -4.10
CA HIS A 161 -12.71 -3.64 -5.07
C HIS A 161 -13.49 -4.82 -4.47
N LEU A 162 -12.84 -5.71 -3.72
CA LEU A 162 -13.50 -6.84 -3.05
C LEU A 162 -14.58 -6.39 -2.05
N VAL A 163 -14.28 -5.39 -1.21
CA VAL A 163 -15.23 -4.84 -0.24
C VAL A 163 -16.39 -4.14 -0.96
N LEU A 164 -16.10 -3.24 -1.91
CA LEU A 164 -17.11 -2.48 -2.65
C LEU A 164 -18.05 -3.39 -3.46
N THR A 165 -17.52 -4.39 -4.17
CA THR A 165 -18.34 -5.36 -4.90
C THR A 165 -19.16 -6.23 -3.95
N LYS A 166 -18.59 -6.68 -2.82
CA LYS A 166 -19.37 -7.47 -1.84
C LYS A 166 -20.48 -6.64 -1.19
N ILE A 167 -20.25 -5.36 -0.91
CA ILE A 167 -21.28 -4.42 -0.46
C ILE A 167 -22.39 -4.29 -1.50
N GLN A 168 -22.05 -4.01 -2.76
CA GLN A 168 -23.04 -3.83 -3.83
C GLN A 168 -23.94 -5.06 -3.97
N THR A 169 -23.35 -6.25 -4.11
CA THR A 169 -24.11 -7.51 -4.26
C THR A 169 -24.97 -7.81 -3.03
N LEU A 170 -24.50 -7.57 -1.80
CA LEU A 170 -25.31 -7.77 -0.60
C LEU A 170 -26.52 -6.82 -0.56
N LEU A 171 -26.37 -5.57 -1.00
CA LEU A 171 -27.46 -4.60 -1.05
C LEU A 171 -28.45 -4.90 -2.18
N GLU A 172 -27.99 -5.34 -3.35
CA GLU A 172 -28.87 -5.74 -4.47
C GLU A 172 -29.74 -6.95 -4.07
N GLN A 173 -29.14 -7.95 -3.42
CA GLN A 173 -29.86 -9.09 -2.85
C GLN A 173 -30.83 -8.68 -1.73
N ALA A 174 -30.43 -7.75 -0.85
CA ALA A 174 -31.33 -7.26 0.20
C ALA A 174 -32.52 -6.44 -0.34
N CYS A 175 -32.30 -5.62 -1.37
CA CYS A 175 -33.38 -4.89 -2.03
C CYS A 175 -34.35 -5.84 -2.74
N PHE A 176 -33.85 -6.89 -3.40
CA PHE A 176 -34.66 -7.91 -4.05
C PHE A 176 -35.54 -8.68 -3.04
N ASP A 177 -34.95 -9.19 -1.97
CA ASP A 177 -35.70 -9.95 -0.95
C ASP A 177 -36.72 -9.06 -0.21
N PHE A 178 -36.38 -7.79 0.03
CA PHE A 178 -37.28 -6.81 0.64
C PHE A 178 -38.45 -6.46 -0.29
N ALA A 179 -38.19 -6.18 -1.57
CA ALA A 179 -39.22 -5.86 -2.55
C ALA A 179 -40.11 -7.07 -2.89
N SER A 180 -39.54 -8.28 -2.99
CA SER A 180 -40.29 -9.53 -3.16
C SER A 180 -41.23 -9.84 -1.98
N LYS A 181 -40.99 -9.24 -0.82
CA LYS A 181 -41.86 -9.38 0.37
C LYS A 181 -42.88 -8.25 0.52
N TRP A 182 -42.51 -7.00 0.21
CA TRP A 182 -43.30 -5.81 0.57
C TRP A 182 -43.75 -4.95 -0.62
N ALA A 183 -43.26 -5.22 -1.83
CA ALA A 183 -43.56 -4.49 -3.06
C ALA A 183 -43.69 -5.47 -4.25
N THR A 184 -44.43 -6.57 -4.08
CA THR A 184 -44.61 -7.62 -5.09
C THR A 184 -45.14 -7.09 -6.43
N GLU A 185 -46.02 -6.08 -6.39
CA GLU A 185 -46.49 -5.33 -7.57
C GLU A 185 -45.32 -4.81 -8.43
N LEU A 186 -44.32 -4.18 -7.80
CA LEU A 186 -43.13 -3.65 -8.48
C LEU A 186 -42.32 -4.78 -9.15
N ILE A 187 -42.05 -5.86 -8.41
CA ILE A 187 -41.32 -7.04 -8.93
C ILE A 187 -42.03 -7.62 -10.15
N SER A 188 -43.35 -7.78 -10.07
CA SER A 188 -44.16 -8.35 -11.16
C SER A 188 -44.30 -7.45 -12.38
N THR A 189 -44.36 -6.13 -12.19
CA THR A 189 -44.49 -5.16 -13.30
C THR A 189 -43.17 -4.97 -14.05
N GLU A 190 -42.05 -4.93 -13.34
CA GLU A 190 -40.72 -4.70 -13.93
C GLU A 190 -40.00 -6.02 -14.32
N MET A 191 -40.64 -7.18 -14.05
CA MET A 191 -40.17 -8.54 -14.36
C MET A 191 -38.79 -8.90 -13.79
N TRP A 192 -38.46 -8.45 -12.58
CA TRP A 192 -37.20 -8.83 -11.93
C TRP A 192 -37.31 -10.23 -11.30
N ASP A 193 -36.63 -11.20 -11.91
CA ASP A 193 -36.64 -12.61 -11.51
C ASP A 193 -35.53 -12.97 -10.51
N CYS A 194 -34.45 -12.19 -10.48
CA CYS A 194 -33.29 -12.35 -9.60
C CYS A 194 -32.73 -11.00 -9.11
N PRO A 195 -31.95 -10.98 -8.01
CA PRO A 195 -31.24 -9.78 -7.56
C PRO A 195 -30.36 -9.13 -8.64
N GLU A 196 -29.70 -9.94 -9.45
CA GLU A 196 -28.76 -9.53 -10.48
C GLU A 196 -29.44 -8.89 -11.71
N ALA A 197 -30.77 -8.99 -11.85
CA ALA A 197 -31.53 -8.33 -12.91
C ALA A 197 -31.58 -6.79 -12.79
N ILE A 198 -31.26 -6.25 -11.60
CA ILE A 198 -31.41 -4.83 -11.29
C ILE A 198 -30.26 -4.28 -10.43
N GLU A 199 -29.58 -3.26 -10.99
CA GLU A 199 -28.53 -2.49 -10.32
C GLU A 199 -29.03 -1.74 -9.08
N LEU A 200 -28.17 -1.65 -8.05
CA LEU A 200 -28.42 -0.91 -6.81
C LEU A 200 -28.86 0.57 -7.02
N SER A 201 -28.34 1.23 -8.06
CA SER A 201 -28.73 2.60 -8.42
C SER A 201 -30.19 2.72 -8.92
N LYS A 202 -30.72 1.66 -9.53
CA LYS A 202 -32.13 1.57 -9.95
C LYS A 202 -33.02 1.19 -8.77
N TRP A 203 -32.56 0.31 -7.87
CA TRP A 203 -33.25 -0.01 -6.61
C TRP A 203 -33.56 1.24 -5.78
N THR A 204 -32.59 2.14 -5.63
CA THR A 204 -32.77 3.47 -5.00
C THR A 204 -33.97 4.23 -5.56
N LEU A 205 -34.15 4.25 -6.88
CA LEU A 205 -35.23 4.98 -7.55
C LEU A 205 -36.56 4.25 -7.46
N ALA A 206 -36.56 2.94 -7.70
CA ALA A 206 -37.75 2.10 -7.69
C ALA A 206 -38.41 2.05 -6.31
N LEU A 207 -37.62 1.79 -5.25
CA LEU A 207 -38.10 1.79 -3.87
C LEU A 207 -38.62 3.18 -3.48
N ASN A 208 -37.93 4.28 -3.85
CA ASN A 208 -38.40 5.64 -3.55
C ASN A 208 -39.76 5.99 -4.19
N LYS A 209 -40.13 5.39 -5.33
CA LYS A 209 -41.48 5.53 -5.91
C LYS A 209 -42.53 4.83 -5.02
N VAL A 210 -42.31 3.55 -4.71
CA VAL A 210 -43.32 2.70 -4.03
C VAL A 210 -43.33 2.81 -2.50
N ILE A 211 -42.37 3.51 -1.90
CA ILE A 211 -42.19 3.55 -0.43
C ILE A 211 -43.44 3.92 0.38
N HIS A 212 -44.33 4.73 -0.19
CA HIS A 212 -45.59 5.14 0.44
C HIS A 212 -46.67 4.05 0.43
N LYS A 213 -46.53 3.01 -0.39
CA LYS A 213 -47.34 1.77 -0.38
C LYS A 213 -46.82 0.74 0.62
N ILE A 214 -45.56 0.85 1.05
CA ILE A 214 -44.91 -0.14 1.92
C ILE A 214 -45.30 0.09 3.39
N PRO A 215 -45.73 -0.95 4.14
CA PRO A 215 -46.03 -0.83 5.56
C PRO A 215 -44.85 -0.32 6.38
N ILE A 216 -45.06 0.67 7.25
CA ILE A 216 -43.99 1.33 8.03
C ILE A 216 -43.22 0.32 8.90
N ASN A 217 -43.87 -0.72 9.41
CA ASN A 217 -43.26 -1.79 10.22
C ASN A 217 -42.31 -2.73 9.45
N ALA A 218 -42.27 -2.64 8.12
CA ALA A 218 -41.24 -3.26 7.29
C ALA A 218 -39.86 -2.63 7.52
N PHE A 219 -39.82 -1.34 7.86
CA PHE A 219 -38.60 -0.57 8.12
C PHE A 219 -38.24 -0.53 9.62
N ASN A 220 -36.99 -0.21 9.93
CA ASN A 220 -36.60 0.14 11.29
C ASN A 220 -37.19 1.51 11.67
N ALA A 221 -37.85 1.59 12.83
CA ALA A 221 -38.53 2.81 13.30
C ALA A 221 -37.57 3.99 13.56
N GLU A 222 -36.32 3.72 13.96
CA GLU A 222 -35.30 4.77 14.18
C GLU A 222 -34.78 5.35 12.86
N ASP A 223 -34.64 4.50 11.85
CA ASP A 223 -34.10 4.86 10.54
C ASP A 223 -35.17 5.40 9.58
N TYR A 224 -36.44 5.03 9.78
CA TYR A 224 -37.54 5.37 8.87
C TYR A 224 -37.69 6.87 8.56
N PRO A 225 -37.52 7.83 9.49
CA PRO A 225 -37.56 9.26 9.17
C PRO A 225 -36.55 9.69 8.08
N ASN A 226 -35.42 8.97 7.98
CA ASN A 226 -34.34 9.25 7.03
C ASN A 226 -34.31 8.28 5.83
N ILE A 227 -35.28 7.36 5.71
CA ILE A 227 -35.24 6.22 4.78
C ILE A 227 -34.95 6.61 3.34
N ARG A 228 -35.48 7.74 2.85
CA ARG A 228 -35.22 8.20 1.47
C ARG A 228 -33.74 8.54 1.22
N SER A 229 -33.09 9.15 2.21
CA SER A 229 -31.66 9.48 2.18
C SER A 229 -30.80 8.21 2.32
N ILE A 230 -31.19 7.31 3.24
CA ILE A 230 -30.52 6.03 3.43
C ILE A 230 -30.57 5.18 2.14
N LEU A 231 -31.75 5.06 1.51
CA LEU A 231 -31.90 4.39 0.21
C LEU A 231 -31.15 5.11 -0.92
N HIS A 232 -30.91 6.43 -0.81
CA HIS A 232 -30.13 7.18 -1.79
C HIS A 232 -28.63 6.84 -1.75
N SER A 233 -28.08 6.42 -0.60
CA SER A 233 -26.67 5.99 -0.50
C SER A 233 -26.32 4.87 -1.49
N GLY A 234 -27.27 3.98 -1.83
CA GLY A 234 -27.10 2.93 -2.83
C GLY A 234 -26.63 3.44 -4.20
N TYR A 235 -27.05 4.64 -4.60
CA TYR A 235 -26.59 5.29 -5.83
C TYR A 235 -25.09 5.65 -5.79
N GLU A 236 -24.61 6.20 -4.67
CA GLU A 236 -23.18 6.51 -4.49
C GLU A 236 -22.35 5.21 -4.43
N ILE A 237 -22.81 4.23 -3.65
CA ILE A 237 -22.17 2.92 -3.47
C ILE A 237 -21.98 2.23 -4.83
N ARG A 238 -23.04 2.13 -5.63
CA ARG A 238 -23.00 1.61 -7.01
C ARG A 238 -21.98 2.39 -7.85
N ASN A 239 -22.01 3.72 -7.82
CA ASN A 239 -21.14 4.53 -8.65
C ASN A 239 -19.66 4.46 -8.27
N ILE A 240 -19.33 4.16 -7.02
CA ILE A 240 -17.94 3.94 -6.59
C ILE A 240 -17.49 2.53 -6.97
N ALA A 241 -18.32 1.51 -6.75
CA ALA A 241 -18.03 0.12 -7.09
C ALA A 241 -17.92 -0.14 -8.61
N VAL A 242 -18.95 0.23 -9.39
CA VAL A 242 -19.04 -0.04 -10.83
C VAL A 242 -17.98 0.72 -11.62
N HIS A 243 -17.76 2.01 -11.30
CA HIS A 243 -16.70 2.81 -11.94
C HIS A 243 -15.32 2.59 -11.29
N ARG A 244 -15.18 1.61 -10.38
CA ARG A 244 -13.92 1.17 -9.76
C ARG A 244 -13.08 2.31 -9.17
N LYS A 245 -13.76 3.33 -8.61
CA LYS A 245 -13.12 4.54 -8.11
C LYS A 245 -12.27 4.19 -6.88
N ARG A 246 -10.99 4.59 -6.89
CA ARG A 246 -10.15 4.50 -5.69
C ARG A 246 -10.65 5.47 -4.64
N VAL A 247 -10.84 4.98 -3.42
CA VAL A 247 -11.29 5.76 -2.26
C VAL A 247 -10.24 5.73 -1.14
N SER A 248 -10.26 6.73 -0.26
CA SER A 248 -9.48 6.74 0.98
C SER A 248 -9.97 5.66 1.96
N LEU A 249 -9.17 5.33 2.97
CA LEU A 249 -9.61 4.44 4.07
C LEU A 249 -10.90 4.98 4.71
N GLN A 250 -10.92 6.28 5.04
CA GLN A 250 -12.11 6.93 5.61
C GLN A 250 -13.35 6.75 4.73
N LYS A 251 -13.25 7.09 3.43
CA LYS A 251 -14.41 6.98 2.53
C LYS A 251 -14.87 5.53 2.32
N LEU A 252 -13.98 4.55 2.50
CA LEU A 252 -14.34 3.12 2.51
C LEU A 252 -15.07 2.72 3.81
N GLU A 253 -14.71 3.27 4.97
CA GLU A 253 -15.51 3.16 6.21
C GLU A 253 -16.88 3.81 6.03
N ASP A 254 -16.94 5.06 5.57
CA ASP A 254 -18.20 5.80 5.36
C ASP A 254 -19.18 5.02 4.46
N ILE A 255 -18.67 4.45 3.36
CA ILE A 255 -19.44 3.59 2.43
C ILE A 255 -19.95 2.32 3.12
N THR A 256 -19.09 1.68 3.92
CA THR A 256 -19.44 0.44 4.62
C THR A 256 -20.48 0.71 5.71
N GLN A 257 -20.34 1.82 6.45
CA GLN A 257 -21.27 2.25 7.48
C GLN A 257 -22.63 2.70 6.89
N ALA A 258 -22.62 3.38 5.74
CA ALA A 258 -23.84 3.70 4.99
C ALA A 258 -24.58 2.43 4.51
N ALA A 259 -23.85 1.42 4.06
CA ALA A 259 -24.42 0.14 3.67
C ALA A 259 -24.96 -0.68 4.86
N ILE A 260 -24.30 -0.65 6.02
CA ILE A 260 -24.83 -1.21 7.28
C ILE A 260 -26.14 -0.51 7.65
N LEU A 261 -26.16 0.84 7.60
CA LEU A 261 -27.36 1.64 7.87
C LEU A 261 -28.50 1.34 6.88
N PHE A 262 -28.19 1.11 5.60
CA PHE A 262 -29.17 0.68 4.59
C PHE A 262 -29.82 -0.64 4.98
N LEU A 263 -29.01 -1.66 5.29
CA LEU A 263 -29.48 -3.00 5.66
C LEU A 263 -30.31 -2.96 6.93
N ARG A 264 -29.86 -2.20 7.95
CA ARG A 264 -30.60 -1.96 9.18
C ARG A 264 -31.96 -1.30 8.93
N ALA A 265 -32.00 -0.28 8.08
CA ALA A 265 -33.22 0.46 7.78
C ALA A 265 -34.31 -0.39 7.12
N ILE A 266 -33.92 -1.38 6.30
CA ILE A 266 -34.84 -2.40 5.72
C ILE A 266 -34.95 -3.69 6.55
N ARG A 267 -34.37 -3.69 7.77
CA ARG A 267 -34.39 -4.77 8.78
C ARG A 267 -33.73 -6.08 8.35
N ASP A 268 -32.69 -6.00 7.52
CA ASP A 268 -31.89 -7.15 7.08
C ASP A 268 -30.77 -7.46 8.08
N ASN A 269 -31.17 -7.91 9.27
CA ASN A 269 -30.25 -8.18 10.37
C ASN A 269 -29.13 -9.18 10.01
N ASN A 270 -29.34 -10.05 9.01
CA ASN A 270 -28.35 -11.05 8.60
C ASN A 270 -27.22 -10.42 7.78
N ARG A 271 -27.57 -9.67 6.72
CA ARG A 271 -26.57 -8.99 5.88
C ARG A 271 -25.97 -7.79 6.61
N GLU A 272 -26.73 -7.11 7.48
CA GLU A 272 -26.23 -6.09 8.41
C GLU A 272 -25.11 -6.66 9.31
N LEU A 273 -25.32 -7.82 9.92
CA LEU A 273 -24.31 -8.49 10.76
C LEU A 273 -23.12 -8.98 9.93
N GLN A 274 -23.33 -9.53 8.74
CA GLN A 274 -22.22 -9.90 7.83
C GLN A 274 -21.33 -8.68 7.54
N LEU A 275 -21.93 -7.55 7.19
CA LEU A 275 -21.18 -6.35 6.82
C LEU A 275 -20.57 -5.62 8.03
N SER A 276 -21.21 -5.66 9.20
CA SER A 276 -20.65 -5.18 10.47
C SER A 276 -19.37 -5.94 10.85
N ASN A 277 -19.32 -7.26 10.61
CA ASN A 277 -18.11 -8.05 10.80
C ASN A 277 -17.00 -7.66 9.81
N VAL A 278 -17.33 -7.40 8.53
CA VAL A 278 -16.38 -6.87 7.54
C VAL A 278 -15.83 -5.52 7.99
N HIS A 279 -16.69 -4.61 8.44
CA HIS A 279 -16.29 -3.29 8.96
C HIS A 279 -15.30 -3.41 10.13
N ALA A 280 -15.63 -4.21 11.15
CA ALA A 280 -14.76 -4.41 12.32
C ALA A 280 -13.37 -4.97 11.96
N VAL A 281 -13.31 -5.95 11.05
CA VAL A 281 -12.03 -6.49 10.53
C VAL A 281 -11.27 -5.43 9.74
N MET A 282 -11.98 -4.64 8.94
CA MET A 282 -11.40 -3.58 8.12
C MET A 282 -10.79 -2.48 8.99
N SER A 283 -11.50 -1.92 9.97
CA SER A 283 -11.00 -0.84 10.85
C SER A 283 -9.75 -1.28 11.64
N VAL A 284 -9.73 -2.51 12.17
CA VAL A 284 -8.53 -3.07 12.85
C VAL A 284 -7.34 -3.19 11.89
N PHE A 285 -7.57 -3.66 10.66
CA PHE A 285 -6.52 -3.78 9.64
C PHE A 285 -6.00 -2.41 9.16
N MET A 286 -6.90 -1.44 9.01
CA MET A 286 -6.59 -0.07 8.61
C MET A 286 -5.79 0.67 9.67
N TRP A 287 -6.20 0.60 10.94
CA TRP A 287 -5.42 1.13 12.07
C TRP A 287 -4.03 0.48 12.16
N SER A 288 -3.94 -0.84 11.94
CA SER A 288 -2.65 -1.56 11.89
C SER A 288 -1.75 -1.14 10.72
N LEU A 289 -2.30 -0.83 9.54
CA LEU A 289 -1.54 -0.31 8.41
C LEU A 289 -1.05 1.11 8.68
N GLU A 290 -1.95 1.98 9.15
CA GLU A 290 -1.68 3.39 9.40
C GLU A 290 -0.64 3.59 10.51
N SER A 291 -0.73 2.84 11.62
CA SER A 291 0.30 2.81 12.66
C SER A 291 1.67 2.36 12.12
N ARG A 292 1.71 1.35 11.23
CA ARG A 292 2.96 0.91 10.58
C ARG A 292 3.53 1.97 9.63
N ARG A 293 2.69 2.67 8.87
CA ARG A 293 3.08 3.79 8.00
C ARG A 293 3.77 4.88 8.81
N GLN A 294 3.15 5.32 9.90
CA GLN A 294 3.68 6.34 10.81
C GLN A 294 5.03 5.94 11.43
N ILE A 295 5.22 4.67 11.82
CA ILE A 295 6.50 4.16 12.35
C ILE A 295 7.62 4.20 11.29
N ILE A 296 7.30 3.89 10.03
CA ILE A 296 8.28 3.94 8.92
C ILE A 296 8.65 5.40 8.62
N GLU A 297 7.67 6.30 8.52
CA GLU A 297 7.89 7.73 8.24
C GLU A 297 8.65 8.45 9.37
N ALA A 298 8.41 8.07 10.63
CA ALA A 298 9.16 8.59 11.76
C ALA A 298 10.66 8.22 11.67
N ARG A 299 10.97 6.94 11.38
CA ARG A 299 12.37 6.48 11.20
C ARG A 299 13.05 7.11 9.99
N PHE A 300 12.35 7.19 8.86
CA PHE A 300 12.88 7.85 7.66
C PHE A 300 13.20 9.33 7.91
N ARG A 301 12.36 10.03 8.67
CA ARG A 301 12.60 11.42 9.09
C ARG A 301 13.79 11.55 10.06
N GLU A 302 13.99 10.58 10.95
CA GLU A 302 15.15 10.51 11.84
C GLU A 302 16.45 10.28 11.06
N GLU A 303 16.47 9.30 10.15
CA GLU A 303 17.62 8.98 9.28
C GLU A 303 18.00 10.15 8.36
N LEU A 304 17.02 10.83 7.74
CA LEU A 304 17.28 12.05 6.97
C LEU A 304 17.86 13.17 7.84
N GLY A 305 17.36 13.31 9.07
CA GLY A 305 17.89 14.26 10.06
C GLY A 305 19.36 14.00 10.39
N ASP A 306 19.75 12.73 10.60
CA ASP A 306 21.15 12.35 10.83
C ASP A 306 22.04 12.56 9.60
N ILE A 307 21.57 12.19 8.40
CA ILE A 307 22.29 12.47 7.14
C ILE A 307 22.52 13.98 6.98
N GLN A 308 21.54 14.83 7.32
CA GLN A 308 21.67 16.28 7.21
C GLN A 308 22.51 16.91 8.33
N ARG A 309 22.58 16.28 9.52
CA ARG A 309 23.59 16.63 10.56
C ARG A 309 25.00 16.29 10.09
N LEU A 310 25.21 15.10 9.53
CA LEU A 310 26.52 14.63 9.04
C LEU A 310 27.03 15.47 7.86
N ARG A 311 26.17 15.84 6.90
CA ARG A 311 26.52 16.77 5.81
C ARG A 311 27.08 18.09 6.37
N LYS A 312 26.34 18.78 7.24
CA LYS A 312 26.78 20.05 7.87
C LYS A 312 28.13 19.94 8.59
N ALA A 313 28.43 18.80 9.20
CA ALA A 313 29.71 18.56 9.87
C ALA A 313 30.87 18.33 8.87
N LEU A 314 30.59 17.70 7.72
CA LEU A 314 31.54 17.57 6.62
C LEU A 314 31.78 18.91 5.92
N ASP A 315 30.72 19.67 5.61
CA ASP A 315 30.78 21.02 5.00
C ASP A 315 31.63 22.01 5.81
N LEU A 316 31.66 21.85 7.15
CA LEU A 316 32.52 22.62 8.05
C LEU A 316 33.98 22.14 7.96
N ARG A 317 34.21 20.83 8.09
CA ARG A 317 35.54 20.22 8.05
C ARG A 317 36.27 20.43 6.71
N GLU A 318 35.52 20.49 5.61
CA GLU A 318 36.05 20.84 4.28
C GLU A 318 36.62 22.26 4.26
N LYS A 319 35.86 23.24 4.78
CA LYS A 319 36.31 24.65 4.88
C LYS A 319 37.51 24.81 5.81
N GLU A 320 37.54 24.08 6.93
CA GLU A 320 38.69 24.04 7.85
C GLU A 320 39.94 23.47 7.16
N ALA A 321 39.80 22.42 6.35
CA ALA A 321 40.89 21.83 5.57
C ALA A 321 41.39 22.78 4.47
N ASP A 322 40.50 23.43 3.72
CA ASP A 322 40.83 24.46 2.73
C ASP A 322 41.57 25.65 3.35
N GLU A 323 41.15 26.10 4.53
CA GLU A 323 41.84 27.14 5.26
C GLU A 323 43.23 26.69 5.73
N ALA A 324 43.36 25.46 6.26
CA ALA A 324 44.63 24.90 6.67
C ALA A 324 45.61 24.78 5.49
N MET A 325 45.13 24.29 4.34
CA MET A 325 45.92 24.17 3.10
C MET A 325 46.35 25.55 2.57
N ARG A 326 45.45 26.53 2.52
CA ARG A 326 45.81 27.91 2.13
C ARG A 326 46.85 28.53 3.07
N LYS A 327 46.68 28.36 4.38
CA LYS A 327 47.63 28.84 5.41
C LYS A 327 48.99 28.12 5.33
N ALA A 328 49.03 26.84 4.94
CA ALA A 328 50.27 26.10 4.71
C ALA A 328 50.99 26.57 3.44
N ASN A 329 50.29 26.67 2.31
CA ASN A 329 50.86 27.12 1.04
C ASN A 329 51.39 28.56 1.13
N ALA A 330 50.73 29.46 1.86
CA ALA A 330 51.22 30.81 2.12
C ALA A 330 52.61 30.79 2.79
N LYS A 331 52.77 30.01 3.87
CA LYS A 331 54.06 29.87 4.58
C LYS A 331 55.18 29.30 3.69
N VAL A 332 54.85 28.33 2.83
CA VAL A 332 55.81 27.78 1.86
C VAL A 332 56.23 28.87 0.87
N ASN A 333 55.28 29.60 0.28
CA ASN A 333 55.57 30.68 -0.67
C ASN A 333 56.41 31.80 -0.04
N ASP A 334 56.14 32.17 1.22
CA ASP A 334 56.89 33.21 1.93
C ASP A 334 58.33 32.75 2.27
N LEU A 335 58.52 31.50 2.68
CA LEU A 335 59.85 30.91 2.89
C LEU A 335 60.62 30.80 1.57
N THR A 336 59.99 30.33 0.50
CA THR A 336 60.59 30.25 -0.84
C THR A 336 60.99 31.64 -1.34
N ARG A 337 60.16 32.67 -1.14
CA ARG A 337 60.51 34.06 -1.46
C ARG A 337 61.74 34.52 -0.68
N TYR A 338 61.76 34.32 0.64
CA TYR A 338 62.90 34.70 1.49
C TYR A 338 64.20 34.01 1.05
N MET A 339 64.17 32.69 0.82
CA MET A 339 65.34 31.93 0.37
C MET A 339 65.83 32.41 -0.99
N LEU A 340 64.94 32.61 -1.97
CA LEU A 340 65.31 33.10 -3.29
C LEU A 340 65.88 34.53 -3.21
N GLU A 341 65.23 35.46 -2.51
CA GLU A 341 65.75 36.81 -2.36
C GLU A 341 67.10 36.85 -1.63
N HIS A 342 67.35 35.97 -0.66
CA HIS A 342 68.65 35.87 0.00
C HIS A 342 69.71 35.32 -0.97
N SER A 343 69.43 34.22 -1.67
CA SER A 343 70.37 33.64 -2.64
C SER A 343 70.67 34.59 -3.81
N LEU A 344 69.68 35.32 -4.30
CA LEU A 344 69.85 36.35 -5.32
C LEU A 344 70.67 37.54 -4.79
N ARG A 345 70.49 37.94 -3.52
CA ARG A 345 71.35 38.96 -2.89
C ARG A 345 72.81 38.52 -2.72
N GLU A 346 73.07 37.25 -2.41
CA GLU A 346 74.44 36.71 -2.37
C GLU A 346 75.08 36.64 -3.78
N ILE A 347 74.32 36.22 -4.80
CA ILE A 347 74.82 36.05 -6.17
C ILE A 347 75.05 37.39 -6.88
N PHE A 348 74.13 38.35 -6.73
CA PHE A 348 74.17 39.63 -7.46
C PHE A 348 74.64 40.82 -6.60
N GLY A 349 74.70 40.69 -5.27
CA GLY A 349 75.22 41.69 -4.33
C GLY A 349 76.74 41.61 -4.13
N GLY A 350 77.49 41.12 -5.13
CA GLY A 350 78.94 41.07 -5.10
C GLY A 350 79.57 42.44 -4.82
N LYS A 351 80.60 42.45 -3.97
CA LYS A 351 81.26 43.65 -3.43
C LYS A 351 81.61 44.69 -4.48
N VAL A 352 81.35 45.96 -4.13
CA VAL A 352 82.17 47.12 -4.50
C VAL A 352 83.39 47.15 -3.56
#